data_AF-A0A0L9VII1-F1
#
_entry.id   AF-A0A0L9VII1-F1
#
_cell.length_a   1.000
_cell.length_b   1.000
_cell.length_c   1.000
_cell.angle_alpha   90.00
_cell.angle_beta   90.00
_cell.angle_gamma   90.00
#
_symmetry.space_group_name_H-M   'P 1'
#
loop_
_entity.id
_entity.type
_entity.pdbx_description
1 polymer ?
#
loop_
_entity_poly.entity_id
_entity_poly.type
_entity_poly.pdbx_seq_one_letter_code
_entity_poly.pdbx_strand_id
1 'polypeptide(L)' 'MAMAAPGQLNVNESPSWGSRSVDCFEKLEQIGEGTYGGVMWFQVLDITYV' A
#
# COMPACT_ATOMS: atom_id res chain seq x y z
N MET A 1 -26.44 -10.35 -6.33
CA MET A 1 -25.56 -10.43 -5.15
C MET A 1 -25.94 -9.34 -4.18
N ALA A 2 -26.31 -9.66 -2.94
CA ALA A 2 -26.57 -8.66 -1.90
C ALA A 2 -25.26 -8.39 -1.15
N MET A 3 -24.84 -7.13 -1.11
CA MET A 3 -23.68 -6.70 -0.31
C MET A 3 -24.08 -6.56 1.16
N ALA A 4 -23.35 -7.22 2.05
CA ALA A 4 -23.55 -7.09 3.49
C ALA A 4 -23.15 -5.67 3.95
N ALA A 5 -23.92 -5.10 4.87
CA ALA A 5 -23.64 -3.77 5.41
C ALA A 5 -22.31 -3.76 6.22
N PRO A 6 -21.62 -2.60 6.30
CA PRO A 6 -20.44 -2.45 7.14
C PRO A 6 -20.70 -2.95 8.58
N GLY A 7 -19.81 -3.80 9.11
CA GLY A 7 -19.94 -4.37 10.46
C GLY A 7 -20.81 -5.63 10.59
N GLN A 8 -21.51 -6.08 9.54
CA GLN A 8 -22.23 -7.38 9.55
C GLN A 8 -21.32 -8.59 9.33
N LEU A 9 -20.12 -8.37 8.79
CA LEU A 9 -19.09 -9.39 8.60
C LEU A 9 -17.83 -8.92 9.33
N ASN A 10 -17.13 -9.83 10.01
CA ASN A 10 -15.87 -9.54 10.69
C ASN A 10 -14.70 -9.40 9.69
N VAL A 11 -14.91 -8.60 8.65
CA VAL A 11 -13.84 -8.09 7.79
C VAL A 11 -13.39 -6.80 8.44
N ASN A 12 -12.20 -6.80 9.02
CA ASN A 12 -11.50 -5.55 9.26
C ASN A 12 -11.47 -4.83 7.91
N GLU A 13 -12.07 -3.64 7.84
CA GLU A 13 -12.14 -2.85 6.61
C GLU A 13 -10.77 -2.94 5.97
N SER A 14 -10.72 -3.58 4.80
CA SER A 14 -9.44 -3.77 4.13
C SER A 14 -8.89 -2.36 3.96
N PRO A 15 -7.72 -2.03 4.53
CA PRO A 15 -7.12 -0.74 4.26
C PRO A 15 -7.19 -0.53 2.75
N SER A 16 -7.55 0.67 2.32
CA SER A 16 -7.48 1.04 0.92
C SER A 16 -6.00 1.04 0.52
N TRP A 17 -5.44 -0.16 0.34
CA TRP A 17 -4.16 -0.43 -0.29
C TRP A 17 -4.38 -0.02 -1.73
N GLY A 18 -4.36 1.30 -1.97
CA GLY A 18 -4.55 1.85 -3.30
C GLY A 18 -3.60 1.14 -4.25
N SER A 19 -4.04 0.91 -5.48
CA SER A 19 -3.16 0.40 -6.53
C SER A 19 -2.21 1.53 -6.93
N ARG A 20 -1.06 1.62 -6.26
CA ARG A 20 -0.02 2.59 -6.60
C ARG A 20 1.07 1.86 -7.37
N SER A 21 1.27 2.24 -8.62
CA SER A 21 2.33 1.70 -9.47
C SER A 21 3.71 2.15 -8.96
N VAL A 22 4.76 1.37 -9.24
CA VAL A 22 6.13 1.64 -8.77
C VAL A 22 6.70 2.96 -9.31
N ASP A 23 6.14 3.44 -10.42
CA ASP A 23 6.46 4.72 -11.08
C ASP A 23 6.11 5.97 -10.25
N CYS A 24 5.29 5.86 -9.20
CA CYS A 24 4.97 6.98 -8.31
C CYS A 24 5.99 7.23 -7.20
N PHE A 25 7.07 6.46 -7.17
CA PHE A 25 8.02 6.42 -6.06
C PHE A 25 9.41 6.85 -6.51
N GLU A 26 9.93 7.93 -5.93
CA GLU A 26 11.34 8.29 -6.10
C GLU A 26 12.18 7.45 -5.14
N LYS A 27 13.14 6.69 -5.67
CA LYS A 27 14.07 5.88 -4.89
C LYS A 27 15.09 6.80 -4.21
N LEU A 28 15.07 6.83 -2.87
CA LEU A 28 15.99 7.65 -2.09
C LEU A 28 17.24 6.85 -1.71
N GLU A 29 17.10 5.81 -0.89
CA GLU A 29 18.25 5.09 -0.31
C GLU A 29 17.88 3.67 0.14
N GLN A 30 18.79 2.71 -0.03
CA GLN A 30 18.61 1.35 0.49
C GLN A 30 18.91 1.28 1.99
N ILE A 31 17.94 0.79 2.76
CA ILE A 31 18.01 0.71 4.23
C ILE A 31 18.72 -0.56 4.67
N GLY A 32 18.50 -1.65 3.94
CA GLY A 32 19.11 -2.93 4.25
C GLY A 32 18.61 -4.04 3.34
N GLU A 33 19.28 -5.17 3.40
CA GLU A 33 18.95 -6.38 2.65
C GLU A 33 18.50 -7.50 3.59
N GLY A 34 17.38 -8.14 3.24
CA GLY A 34 16.90 -9.35 3.88
C GLY A 34 16.95 -10.53 2.92
N THR A 35 16.73 -11.74 3.44
CA THR A 35 16.80 -13.01 2.69
C THR A 35 15.89 -13.06 1.46
N TYR A 36 14.79 -12.30 1.47
CA TYR A 36 13.80 -12.29 0.40
C TYR A 36 13.72 -10.94 -0.34
N GLY A 37 14.65 -10.02 -0.08
CA GLY A 37 14.71 -8.73 -0.79
C GLY A 37 15.27 -7.59 0.05
N GLY A 38 15.64 -6.52 -0.64
CA GLY A 38 16.08 -5.27 -0.04
C GLY A 38 14.92 -4.36 0.35
N VAL A 39 15.07 -3.68 1.49
CA VAL A 39 14.16 -2.61 1.92
C VAL A 39 14.79 -1.28 1.54
N MET A 40 13.99 -0.38 1.00
CA MET A 40 14.45 0.88 0.45
C MET A 40 13.49 2.01 0.81
N TRP A 41 14.05 3.17 1.12
CA TRP A 41 13.29 4.40 1.26
C TRP A 41 12.85 4.89 -0.11
N PHE A 42 11.56 5.22 -0.19
CA PHE A 42 10.98 5.89 -1.34
C PHE A 42 10.19 7.11 -0.88
N GLN A 43 10.30 8.20 -1.62
CA GLN A 43 9.39 9.34 -1.47
C GLN A 43 8.18 9.11 -2.36
N VAL A 44 6.99 9.21 -1.78
CA VAL A 44 5.74 9.14 -2.54
C VAL A 44 5.51 10.50 -3.18
N LEU A 45 5.51 10.56 -4.52
CA LEU A 45 5.38 11.82 -5.25
C LEU A 45 3.92 12.28 -5.37
N ASP A 46 2.96 11.34 -5.43
CA ASP A 46 1.54 11.65 -5.56
C ASP A 46 0.69 10.81 -4.58
N ILE A 47 0.13 11.48 -3.58
CA ILE A 47 -0.94 10.91 -2.75
C ILE A 47 -2.23 11.63 -3.09
N THR A 48 -2.84 11.27 -4.22
CA THR A 48 -4.24 11.62 -4.46
C THR A 48 -5.09 10.68 -3.60
N TYR A 49 -5.52 11.17 -2.44
CA TYR A 49 -6.58 10.52 -1.67
C TYR A 49 -7.86 10.59 -2.52
N VAL A 50 -8.38 9.44 -2.92
CA VAL A 50 -9.73 9.30 -3.48
C VAL A 50 -10.72 9.10 -2.35
#